data_AF-A0A2D0MX89-F1
#
_entry.id   AF-A0A2D0MX89-F1
#
_cell.length_a   1.000
_cell.length_b   1.000
_cell.length_c   1.000
_cell.angle_alpha   90.00
_cell.angle_beta   90.00
_cell.angle_gamma   90.00
#
_symmetry.space_group_name_H-M   'P 1'
#
loop_
_entity.id
_entity.type
_entity.pdbx_description
1 polymer ?
#
loop_
_entity_poly.entity_id
_entity_poly.type
_entity_poly.pdbx_seq_one_letter_code
_entity_poly.pdbx_strand_id
1 'polypeptide(L)'
;MAISLREKKLSGTGKRLDTGVKVTSFWGDPYEFQLRVLAYSPLKEEDLEELVERVVEQRKAWSSSKNNFVLRLPDYDATAFIPKTSITEPA
;
A
#
# COMPACT_ATOMS: atom_id res chain seq x y z
N MET A 1 9.72 -11.35 -5.90
CA MET A 1 9.17 -10.71 -4.69
C MET A 1 7.75 -11.20 -4.57
N ALA A 2 7.33 -11.71 -3.42
CA ALA A 2 5.94 -12.13 -3.22
C ALA A 2 5.22 -11.08 -2.39
N ILE A 3 4.09 -10.57 -2.90
CA ILE A 3 3.24 -9.59 -2.20
C ILE A 3 1.98 -10.33 -1.76
N SER A 4 1.64 -10.21 -0.47
CA SER A 4 0.43 -10.78 0.10
C SER A 4 -0.40 -9.68 0.73
N LEU A 5 -1.66 -9.58 0.29
CA LEU A 5 -2.64 -8.63 0.80
C LEU A 5 -3.37 -9.25 2.01
N ARG A 6 -3.27 -8.57 3.15
CA ARG A 6 -3.97 -8.94 4.39
C ARG A 6 -5.07 -7.92 4.66
N GLU A 7 -6.28 -8.40 4.91
CA GLU A 7 -7.41 -7.56 5.36
C GLU A 7 -7.75 -6.40 4.41
N LYS A 8 -8.21 -6.71 3.18
CA LYS A 8 -8.73 -5.72 2.25
C LYS A 8 -10.02 -5.10 2.83
N LYS A 9 -10.00 -3.80 3.18
CA LYS A 9 -11.18 -3.04 3.60
C LYS A 9 -11.43 -1.90 2.63
N LEU A 10 -12.42 -2.09 1.76
CA LEU A 10 -12.98 -1.02 0.94
C LEU A 10 -14.04 -0.27 1.73
N SER A 11 -14.02 1.06 1.67
CA SER A 11 -15.15 1.87 2.15
C SER A 11 -16.38 1.64 1.27
N GLY A 12 -17.59 1.86 1.81
CA GLY A 12 -18.84 1.72 1.04
C GLY A 12 -18.97 2.64 -0.19
N THR A 13 -18.07 3.62 -0.36
CA THR A 13 -18.01 4.46 -1.57
C THR A 13 -16.98 3.99 -2.60
N GLY A 14 -16.19 2.96 -2.28
CA GLY A 14 -15.07 2.47 -3.10
C GLY A 14 -13.86 3.42 -3.18
N LYS A 15 -13.91 4.59 -2.53
CA LYS A 15 -12.88 5.64 -2.63
C LYS A 15 -11.72 5.49 -1.64
N ARG A 16 -11.89 4.65 -0.62
CA ARG A 16 -10.86 4.34 0.36
C ARG A 16 -10.61 2.85 0.41
N LEU A 17 -9.35 2.48 0.29
CA LEU A 17 -8.84 1.14 0.55
C LEU A 17 -7.90 1.21 1.76
N ASP A 18 -8.24 0.49 2.81
CA ASP A 18 -7.30 0.17 3.89
C ASP A 18 -6.89 -1.30 3.71
N THR A 19 -5.59 -1.58 3.62
CA THR A 19 -5.10 -2.96 3.49
C THR A 19 -3.75 -3.12 4.19
N GLY A 20 -3.53 -4.27 4.82
CA GLY A 20 -2.21 -4.71 5.21
C GLY A 20 -1.46 -5.26 4.00
N VAL A 21 -0.21 -4.87 3.83
CA VAL A 21 0.67 -5.39 2.78
C VAL A 21 1.83 -6.10 3.44
N LYS A 22 1.99 -7.38 3.14
CA LYS A 22 3.17 -8.16 3.49
C LYS A 22 4.01 -8.36 2.25
N VAL A 23 5.26 -7.91 2.30
CA VAL A 23 6.22 -8.09 1.22
C VAL A 23 7.27 -9.08 1.66
N THR A 24 7.34 -10.22 0.98
CA THR A 24 8.38 -11.23 1.19
C THR A 24 9.40 -11.10 0.07
N SER A 25 10.59 -10.60 0.43
CA SER A 25 11.74 -10.55 -0.47
C SER A 25 12.54 -11.86 -0.39
N PHE A 26 13.14 -12.26 -1.51
CA PHE A 26 14.00 -13.45 -1.56
C PHE A 26 15.40 -13.19 -0.96
N TRP A 27 15.84 -11.92 -0.96
CA TRP A 27 17.18 -11.49 -0.56
C TRP A 27 17.18 -10.48 0.60
N GLY A 28 16.07 -10.30 1.30
CA GLY A 28 15.98 -9.33 2.39
C GLY A 28 14.83 -9.64 3.34
N ASP A 29 14.84 -8.98 4.49
CA ASP A 29 13.88 -9.25 5.55
C ASP A 29 12.44 -8.97 5.08
N PRO A 30 11.49 -9.88 5.35
CA PRO A 30 10.09 -9.64 5.07
C PRO A 30 9.60 -8.47 5.92
N TYR A 31 8.83 -7.56 5.32
CA TYR A 31 8.30 -6.41 6.02
C TYR A 31 6.79 -6.28 5.80
N GLU A 32 6.12 -5.76 6.81
CA GLU A 32 4.67 -5.54 6.80
C GLU A 32 4.38 -4.06 7.02
N PHE A 33 3.41 -3.54 6.27
CA PHE A 33 2.95 -2.17 6.46
C PHE A 33 1.45 -2.06 6.22
N GLN A 34 0.82 -1.12 6.92
CA GLN A 34 -0.53 -0.73 6.60
C GLN A 34 -0.49 0.25 5.44
N LEU A 35 -1.26 -0.03 4.40
CA LEU A 35 -1.45 0.84 3.25
C LEU A 35 -2.87 1.41 3.32
N ARG A 36 -2.96 2.73 3.20
CA ARG A 36 -4.22 3.43 2.97
C ARG A 36 -4.16 4.12 1.63
N VAL A 37 -5.11 3.84 0.75
CA VAL A 37 -5.25 4.49 -0.53
C VAL A 37 -6.52 5.32 -0.50
N LEU A 38 -6.40 6.61 -0.82
CA LEU A 38 -7.51 7.53 -0.99
C LEU A 38 -7.59 7.91 -2.45
N ALA A 39 -8.65 7.50 -3.12
CA ALA A 39 -8.93 7.79 -4.52
C ALA A 39 -10.09 8.77 -4.65
N TYR A 40 -10.01 9.66 -5.64
CA TYR A 40 -11.13 10.55 -5.97
C TYR A 40 -12.27 9.80 -6.66
N SER A 41 -11.91 8.76 -7.42
CA SER A 41 -12.82 7.83 -8.09
C SER A 41 -12.91 6.48 -7.36
N PRO A 42 -14.03 5.75 -7.47
CA PRO A 42 -14.14 4.41 -6.89
C PRO A 42 -13.09 3.47 -7.48
N LEU A 43 -12.32 2.80 -6.61
CA LEU A 43 -11.38 1.76 -7.02
C LEU A 43 -12.15 0.49 -7.37
N LYS A 44 -11.82 -0.12 -8.52
CA LYS A 44 -12.36 -1.42 -8.90
C LYS A 44 -11.58 -2.51 -8.18
N GLU A 45 -12.25 -3.58 -7.77
CA GLU A 45 -11.60 -4.70 -7.08
C GLU A 45 -10.52 -5.37 -7.94
N GLU A 46 -10.76 -5.44 -9.25
CA GLU A 46 -9.85 -5.99 -10.27
C GLU A 46 -8.50 -5.24 -10.31
N ASP A 47 -8.52 -3.93 -10.04
CA ASP A 47 -7.34 -3.06 -10.14
C ASP A 47 -6.52 -3.01 -8.83
N LEU A 48 -7.03 -3.59 -7.73
CA LEU A 48 -6.43 -3.43 -6.41
C LEU A 48 -5.07 -4.12 -6.27
N GLU A 49 -4.91 -5.28 -6.92
CA GLU A 49 -3.65 -6.03 -6.86
C GLU A 49 -2.56 -5.28 -7.62
N GLU A 50 -2.83 -4.87 -8.85
CA GLU A 50 -1.90 -4.04 -9.64
C GLU A 50 -1.55 -2.73 -8.90
N LEU A 51 -2.56 -2.07 -8.30
CA LEU A 51 -2.35 -0.85 -7.54
C LEU A 51 -1.36 -1.09 -6.39
N VAL A 52 -1.52 -2.18 -5.63
CA VAL A 52 -0.63 -2.50 -4.52
C VAL A 52 0.77 -2.86 -5.00
N GLU A 53 0.89 -3.63 -6.09
CA GLU A 53 2.18 -3.96 -6.68
C GLU A 53 2.95 -2.69 -7.07
N ARG A 54 2.30 -1.78 -7.78
CA ARG A 54 2.89 -0.47 -8.14
C ARG A 54 3.30 0.33 -6.92
N VAL A 55 2.49 0.34 -5.87
CA VAL A 55 2.81 1.03 -4.61
C VAL A 55 4.09 0.47 -3.97
N VAL A 56 4.26 -0.86 -4.00
CA VAL A 56 5.45 -1.54 -3.47
C VAL A 56 6.67 -1.28 -4.37
N GLU A 57 6.52 -1.34 -5.69
CA GLU A 57 7.61 -1.06 -6.64
C GLU A 57 8.10 0.39 -6.54
N GLN A 58 7.15 1.33 -6.44
CA GLN A 58 7.44 2.75 -6.30
C GLN A 58 7.85 3.13 -4.88
N ARG A 59 8.06 2.17 -3.96
CA ARG A 59 8.52 2.43 -2.57
C ARG A 59 9.74 3.35 -2.50
N LYS A 60 10.65 3.27 -3.46
CA LYS A 60 11.84 4.14 -3.52
C LYS A 60 11.53 5.61 -3.76
N ALA A 61 10.39 5.92 -4.40
CA ALA A 61 9.93 7.27 -4.69
C ALA A 61 9.11 7.88 -3.54
N TRP A 62 9.01 7.19 -2.40
CA TRP A 62 8.20 7.63 -1.29
C TRP A 62 8.79 8.88 -0.65
N SER A 63 7.98 9.94 -0.59
CA SER A 63 8.32 11.14 0.15
C SER A 63 8.02 10.92 1.63
N SER A 64 9.01 11.18 2.49
CA SER A 64 8.81 11.19 3.94
C SER A 64 8.17 12.52 4.35
N SER A 65 6.99 12.46 4.96
CA SER A 65 6.42 13.57 5.73
C SER A 65 6.65 13.32 7.22
N LYS A 66 6.50 14.35 8.07
CA LYS A 66 6.80 14.29 9.52
C LYS A 66 6.25 13.05 10.25
N ASN A 67 5.14 12.46 9.79
CA ASN A 67 4.50 11.33 10.46
C ASN A 67 4.27 10.10 9.56
N ASN A 68 4.24 10.27 8.23
CA ASN A 68 3.83 9.22 7.29
C ASN A 68 4.65 9.31 6.00
N PHE A 69 4.74 8.21 5.28
CA PHE A 69 5.18 8.25 3.90
C PHE A 69 4.00 8.36 2.95
N VAL A 70 4.19 9.14 1.87
CA VAL A 70 3.15 9.47 0.90
C VAL A 70 3.66 9.19 -0.52
N LEU A 71 2.80 8.55 -1.32
CA LEU A 71 3.00 8.31 -2.74
C LEU A 71 1.75 8.73 -3.51
N ARG A 72 1.92 9.54 -4.55
CA ARG A 72 0.82 9.91 -5.45
C ARG A 72 0.74 8.90 -6.60
N LEU A 73 -0.45 8.42 -6.88
CA LEU A 73 -0.77 7.45 -7.94
C LEU A 73 -1.64 8.16 -9.00
N PRO A 74 -1.03 8.88 -9.96
CA PRO A 74 -1.78 9.68 -10.94
C PRO A 74 -2.71 8.83 -11.81
N ASP A 75 -2.31 7.60 -12.15
CA ASP A 75 -3.09 6.70 -13.02
C ASP A 75 -4.42 6.26 -12.39
N TYR A 76 -4.50 6.27 -11.06
CA TYR A 76 -5.70 5.88 -10.31
C TYR A 76 -6.42 7.08 -9.67
N ASP A 77 -5.96 8.31 -9.97
CA ASP A 77 -6.35 9.53 -9.27
C ASP A 77 -6.42 9.32 -7.75
N ALA A 78 -5.34 8.73 -7.22
CA ALA A 78 -5.28 8.25 -5.85
C ALA A 78 -3.98 8.66 -5.16
N THR A 79 -4.02 8.66 -3.83
CA THR A 79 -2.85 8.88 -2.98
C THR A 79 -2.74 7.75 -1.98
N ALA A 80 -1.57 7.12 -1.95
CA ALA A 80 -1.19 6.07 -1.03
C ALA A 80 -0.46 6.66 0.18
N PHE A 81 -0.78 6.12 1.36
CA PHE A 81 -0.23 6.51 2.65
C PHE A 81 0.16 5.26 3.42
N ILE A 82 1.32 5.27 4.09
CA ILE A 82 1.58 4.35 5.21
C ILE A 82 1.32 5.08 6.51
N PRO A 83 0.17 4.84 7.17
CA PRO A 83 -0.10 5.37 8.50
C PRO A 83 0.67 4.64 9.60
N LYS A 84 1.07 3.38 9.37
CA LYS A 84 1.82 2.59 10.34
C LYS A 84 2.70 1.57 9.62
N THR A 85 4.00 1.63 9.91
CA THR A 85 4.95 0.60 9.50
C THR A 85 5.20 -0.29 10.71
N SER A 86 5.05 -1.61 10.55
CA SER A 86 5.46 -2.57 11.57
C SER A 86 6.58 -3.39 10.96
N ILE A 87 7.82 -3.11 11.35
CA ILE A 87 8.93 -4.00 10.98
C ILE A 87 8.70 -5.27 11.78
N THR A 88 8.43 -6.39 11.10
CA THR A 88 8.44 -7.68 11.76
C THR A 88 9.91 -7.97 12.07
N GLU A 89 10.33 -7.74 13.31
CA GLU A 89 11.66 -8.19 13.75
C GLU A 89 11.74 -9.70 13.50
N PRO A 90 12.84 -10.21 12.90
CA PRO A 90 13.06 -11.64 12.84
C PRO A 90 13.17 -12.16 14.28
N ALA A 91 12.31 -13.12 14.63
CA ALA A 91 12.33 -13.84 15.89
C ALA A 91 13.56 -14.74 16.01
#